data_AF-A0A259KWM0-F1
#
_entry.id   AF-A0A259KWM0-F1
#
_cell.length_a   1.000
_cell.length_b   1.000
_cell.length_c   1.000
_cell.angle_alpha   90.00
_cell.angle_beta   90.00
_cell.angle_gamma   90.00
#
_symmetry.space_group_name_H-M   'P 1'
#
loop_
_entity.id
_entity.type
_entity.pdbx_description
1 polymer ?
#
loop_
_entity_poly.entity_id
_entity_poly.type
_entity_poly.pdbx_seq_one_letter_code
_entity_poly.pdbx_strand_id
1 'polypeptide(L)'
;MSLVTRLYVGFGLLCLIMAVLGGFNLKVLSAFSTKTQQLTSDVFPLDERIQALETLRSQTGILALALVSAESEPQLEQELTALTSRVQAMRTGLKEINIDTLPTELSAVGEFQRTAQDRLATLETSVSALAELKSGILSVTSAVEAGLESFLANNAEMKRLLVREGTEPAGRDIYLRDLFTTVMENLTTMELLIMQMVSTDDAERLTAIVENLRFNTVTIEQDMNALVDEVPRLEGLPALMASFLASINQDDGIISQYSGFRQSKLALDRRIAAMESNLQALASELEQLGTQVSGVASDTAESLDASARTAVQLVMVLLPALVVLAGLVSFVLGRMISRPLQSTQAHLATMASGDYTGAPDFRASGEFIGLKASLARLTDAMGTVIRSLQQAGSDISVIATDNSR
;
A
#
# COMPACT_ATOMS: atom_id res chain seq x y z
N MET A 1 -56.32 -40.42 9.39
CA MET A 1 -55.57 -39.15 9.55
C MET A 1 -56.58 -38.02 9.77
N SER A 2 -56.55 -37.39 10.94
CA SER A 2 -57.44 -36.30 11.39
C SER A 2 -57.29 -35.03 10.53
N LEU A 3 -58.34 -34.22 10.37
CA LEU A 3 -58.30 -32.92 9.67
C LEU A 3 -57.25 -32.00 10.31
N VAL A 4 -57.12 -32.09 11.62
CA VAL A 4 -56.11 -31.40 12.42
C VAL A 4 -54.69 -31.84 12.02
N THR A 5 -54.42 -33.15 11.88
CA THR A 5 -53.13 -33.64 11.37
C THR A 5 -52.80 -33.14 9.96
N ARG A 6 -53.79 -32.98 9.08
CA ARG A 6 -53.56 -32.50 7.71
C ARG A 6 -53.24 -31.00 7.67
N LEU A 7 -53.89 -30.22 8.54
CA LEU A 7 -53.59 -28.79 8.72
C LEU A 7 -52.20 -28.58 9.33
N TYR A 8 -51.82 -29.39 10.33
CA TYR A 8 -50.47 -29.37 10.91
C TYR A 8 -49.38 -29.78 9.92
N VAL A 9 -49.65 -30.71 8.99
CA VAL A 9 -48.70 -31.06 7.92
C VAL A 9 -48.50 -29.90 6.94
N GLY A 10 -49.58 -29.21 6.54
CA GLY A 10 -49.49 -28.04 5.67
C GLY A 10 -48.75 -26.87 6.33
N PHE A 11 -49.04 -26.61 7.61
CA PHE A 11 -48.35 -25.58 8.40
C PHE A 11 -46.88 -25.94 8.66
N GLY A 12 -46.58 -27.20 9.03
CA GLY A 12 -45.21 -27.66 9.27
C GLY A 12 -44.33 -27.59 8.03
N LEU A 13 -44.89 -27.90 6.85
CA LEU A 13 -44.20 -27.72 5.57
C LEU A 13 -43.93 -26.24 5.27
N LEU A 14 -44.88 -25.34 5.56
CA LEU A 14 -44.68 -23.90 5.38
C LEU A 14 -43.58 -23.36 6.31
N CYS A 15 -43.52 -23.83 7.56
CA CYS A 15 -42.43 -23.53 8.48
C CYS A 15 -41.08 -24.06 7.97
N LEU A 16 -41.04 -25.28 7.40
CA LEU A 16 -39.82 -25.85 6.82
C LEU A 16 -39.33 -25.02 5.62
N ILE A 17 -40.25 -24.58 4.75
CA ILE A 17 -39.94 -23.69 3.63
C ILE A 17 -39.35 -22.37 4.13
N MET A 18 -39.97 -21.73 5.13
CA MET A 18 -39.44 -20.50 5.72
C MET A 18 -38.07 -20.70 6.37
N ALA A 19 -37.85 -21.83 7.05
CA ALA A 19 -36.55 -22.15 7.65
C ALA A 19 -35.46 -22.34 6.59
N VAL A 20 -35.76 -23.01 5.47
CA VAL A 20 -34.82 -23.16 4.34
C VAL A 20 -34.52 -21.82 3.69
N LEU A 21 -35.55 -20.98 3.46
CA LEU A 21 -35.37 -19.63 2.90
C LEU A 21 -34.52 -18.74 3.82
N GLY A 22 -34.81 -18.76 5.12
CA GLY A 22 -34.11 -17.97 6.13
C GLY A 22 -32.65 -18.41 6.29
N GLY A 23 -32.40 -19.72 6.40
CA GLY A 23 -31.04 -20.27 6.49
C GLY A 23 -30.21 -19.97 5.24
N PHE A 24 -30.84 -19.96 4.06
CA PHE A 24 -30.19 -19.55 2.81
C PHE A 24 -29.83 -18.06 2.79
N ASN A 25 -30.78 -17.18 3.13
CA ASN A 25 -30.53 -15.74 3.19
C ASN A 25 -29.39 -15.41 4.17
N LEU A 26 -29.34 -16.09 5.32
CA LEU A 26 -28.25 -15.91 6.29
C LEU A 26 -26.89 -16.31 5.71
N LYS A 27 -26.80 -17.45 5.01
CA LYS A 27 -25.54 -17.87 4.37
C LYS A 27 -25.08 -16.89 3.30
N VAL A 28 -25.96 -16.46 2.40
CA VAL A 28 -25.62 -15.50 1.34
C VAL A 28 -25.20 -14.17 1.95
N LEU A 29 -25.99 -13.63 2.89
CA LEU A 29 -25.69 -12.36 3.54
C LEU A 29 -24.36 -12.42 4.30
N SER A 30 -24.06 -13.53 4.99
CA SER A 30 -22.78 -13.71 5.69
C SER A 30 -21.59 -13.71 4.73
N ALA A 31 -21.68 -14.42 3.59
CA ALA A 31 -20.61 -14.48 2.60
C ALA A 31 -20.36 -13.11 1.94
N PHE A 32 -21.43 -12.37 1.63
CA PHE A 32 -21.32 -10.99 1.14
C PHE A 32 -20.71 -10.06 2.19
N SER A 33 -21.18 -10.12 3.43
CA SER A 33 -20.67 -9.28 4.52
C SER A 33 -19.18 -9.49 4.75
N THR A 34 -18.72 -10.75 4.81
CA THR A 34 -17.31 -11.06 5.03
C THR A 34 -16.42 -10.55 3.89
N LYS A 35 -16.80 -10.76 2.63
CA LYS A 35 -16.00 -10.34 1.47
C LYS A 35 -15.99 -8.83 1.27
N THR A 36 -17.13 -8.17 1.49
CA THR A 36 -17.20 -6.70 1.47
C THR A 36 -16.37 -6.10 2.60
N GLN A 37 -16.39 -6.73 3.78
CA GLN A 37 -15.55 -6.30 4.90
C GLN A 37 -14.06 -6.46 4.55
N GLN A 38 -13.65 -7.59 4.00
CA GLN A 38 -12.27 -7.81 3.53
C GLN A 38 -11.79 -6.72 2.54
N LEU A 39 -12.60 -6.37 1.55
CA LEU A 39 -12.29 -5.27 0.62
C LEU A 39 -12.17 -3.92 1.33
N THR A 40 -13.13 -3.60 2.20
CA THR A 40 -13.28 -2.25 2.78
C THR A 40 -12.33 -2.00 3.95
N SER A 41 -12.09 -2.99 4.81
CA SER A 41 -11.26 -2.83 6.01
C SER A 41 -9.79 -3.21 5.82
N ASP A 42 -9.49 -4.10 4.87
CA ASP A 42 -8.15 -4.69 4.78
C ASP A 42 -7.46 -4.25 3.49
N VAL A 43 -8.10 -4.46 2.34
CA VAL A 43 -7.48 -4.27 1.01
C VAL A 43 -7.35 -2.80 0.63
N PHE A 44 -8.44 -2.01 0.66
CA PHE A 44 -8.38 -0.60 0.24
C PHE A 44 -7.48 0.28 1.13
N PRO A 45 -7.55 0.18 2.47
CA PRO A 45 -6.66 0.96 3.33
C PRO A 45 -5.18 0.57 3.13
N LEU A 46 -4.90 -0.70 2.82
CA LEU A 46 -3.54 -1.14 2.53
C LEU A 46 -3.04 -0.56 1.20
N ASP A 47 -3.86 -0.53 0.16
CA ASP A 47 -3.51 0.10 -1.12
C ASP A 47 -3.20 1.60 -0.97
N GLU A 48 -4.04 2.33 -0.22
CA GLU A 48 -3.80 3.75 0.09
C GLU A 48 -2.46 3.95 0.83
N ARG A 49 -2.14 3.07 1.78
CA ARG A 49 -0.86 3.11 2.51
C ARG A 49 0.33 2.82 1.61
N ILE A 50 0.21 1.90 0.66
CA ILE A 50 1.27 1.59 -0.32
C ILE A 50 1.55 2.82 -1.19
N GLN A 51 0.50 3.45 -1.71
CA GLN A 51 0.64 4.67 -2.54
C GLN A 51 1.22 5.85 -1.74
N ALA A 52 0.84 5.99 -0.47
CA ALA A 52 1.42 6.98 0.43
C ALA A 52 2.93 6.72 0.66
N LEU A 53 3.32 5.47 0.90
CA LEU A 53 4.73 5.08 1.05
C LEU A 53 5.53 5.33 -0.24
N GLU A 54 4.95 5.06 -1.41
CA GLU A 54 5.59 5.32 -2.70
C GLU A 54 5.83 6.82 -2.93
N THR A 55 4.84 7.65 -2.58
CA THR A 55 4.96 9.11 -2.63
C THR A 55 6.07 9.60 -1.71
N LEU A 56 6.11 9.12 -0.46
CA LEU A 56 7.14 9.47 0.50
C LEU A 56 8.54 9.04 0.05
N ARG A 57 8.66 7.82 -0.51
CA ARG A 57 9.90 7.30 -1.09
C ARG A 57 10.40 8.17 -2.24
N SER A 58 9.53 8.54 -3.17
CA SER A 58 9.88 9.43 -4.29
C SER A 58 10.40 10.78 -3.82
N GLN A 59 9.68 11.41 -2.88
CA GLN A 59 10.09 12.68 -2.27
C GLN A 59 11.43 12.55 -1.51
N THR A 60 11.69 11.41 -0.88
CA THR A 60 12.97 11.12 -0.23
C THR A 60 14.12 11.11 -1.22
N GLY A 61 13.93 10.53 -2.42
CA GLY A 61 14.93 10.56 -3.48
C GLY A 61 15.25 11.98 -3.95
N ILE A 62 14.20 12.82 -4.11
CA ILE A 62 14.37 14.24 -4.51
C ILE A 62 15.16 15.00 -3.44
N LEU A 63 14.80 14.85 -2.17
CA LEU A 63 15.48 15.52 -1.05
C LEU A 63 16.91 15.02 -0.86
N ALA A 64 17.19 13.74 -1.12
CA ALA A 64 18.54 13.20 -1.09
C ALA A 64 19.44 13.87 -2.14
N LEU A 65 18.92 14.09 -3.34
CA LEU A 65 19.63 14.83 -4.38
C LEU A 65 19.81 16.30 -3.99
N ALA A 66 18.78 16.94 -3.45
CA ALA A 66 18.84 18.33 -2.97
C ALA A 66 19.91 18.52 -1.88
N LEU A 67 20.02 17.58 -0.95
CA LEU A 67 21.07 17.56 0.08
C LEU A 67 22.47 17.53 -0.53
N VAL A 68 22.70 16.64 -1.51
CA VAL A 68 23.99 16.50 -2.21
C VAL A 68 24.31 17.76 -3.03
N SER A 69 23.29 18.42 -3.58
CA SER A 69 23.40 19.66 -4.36
C SER A 69 23.49 20.93 -3.51
N ALA A 70 23.42 20.86 -2.18
CA ALA A 70 23.51 22.06 -1.33
C ALA A 70 24.82 22.82 -1.57
N GLU A 71 24.76 24.15 -1.67
CA GLU A 71 25.93 24.99 -1.94
C GLU A 71 26.45 25.69 -0.67
N SER A 72 25.69 25.64 0.42
CA SER A 72 26.01 26.30 1.68
C SER A 72 25.56 25.48 2.89
N GLU A 73 26.21 25.70 4.03
CA GLU A 73 25.85 25.06 5.31
C GLU A 73 24.39 25.28 5.73
N PRO A 74 23.81 26.51 5.63
CA PRO A 74 22.39 26.71 5.97
C PRO A 74 21.44 25.92 5.07
N GLN A 75 21.75 25.83 3.77
CA GLN A 75 20.96 25.04 2.84
C GLN A 75 21.08 23.54 3.15
N LEU A 76 22.28 23.06 3.47
CA LEU A 76 22.53 21.68 3.86
C LEU A 76 21.70 21.28 5.09
N GLU A 77 21.68 22.13 6.13
CA GLU A 77 20.92 21.88 7.36
C GLU A 77 19.40 21.84 7.11
N GLN A 78 18.90 22.72 6.25
CA GLN A 78 17.50 22.73 5.83
C GLN A 78 17.12 21.43 5.11
N GLU A 79 17.90 21.02 4.11
CA GLU A 79 17.64 19.80 3.34
C GLU A 79 17.80 18.54 4.22
N LEU A 80 18.76 18.52 5.13
CA LEU A 80 18.95 17.44 6.10
C LEU A 80 17.73 17.27 6.99
N THR A 81 17.19 18.38 7.50
CA THR A 81 15.99 18.37 8.35
C THR A 81 14.78 17.86 7.58
N ALA A 82 14.59 18.32 6.34
CA ALA A 82 13.49 17.88 5.47
C ALA A 82 13.60 16.39 5.13
N LEU A 83 14.80 15.92 4.77
CA LEU A 83 15.07 14.53 4.43
C LEU A 83 14.87 13.60 5.63
N THR A 84 15.39 13.98 6.80
CA THR A 84 15.23 13.21 8.04
C THR A 84 13.76 13.08 8.42
N SER A 85 13.01 14.18 8.37
CA SER A 85 11.56 14.17 8.61
C SER A 85 10.83 13.25 7.63
N ARG A 86 11.22 13.25 6.35
CA ARG A 86 10.61 12.39 5.33
C ARG A 86 10.87 10.91 5.58
N VAL A 87 12.10 10.54 5.94
CA VAL A 87 12.46 9.16 6.30
C VAL A 87 11.70 8.70 7.55
N GLN A 88 11.52 9.58 8.55
CA GLN A 88 10.69 9.31 9.72
C GLN A 88 9.21 9.11 9.36
N ALA A 89 8.68 9.88 8.41
CA ALA A 89 7.32 9.72 7.92
C ALA A 89 7.14 8.34 7.24
N MET A 90 8.11 7.89 6.45
CA MET A 90 8.09 6.54 5.86
C MET A 90 8.08 5.46 6.95
N ARG A 91 8.93 5.60 7.98
CA ARG A 91 8.96 4.65 9.10
C ARG A 91 7.64 4.61 9.86
N THR A 92 7.01 5.76 10.06
CA THR A 92 5.69 5.84 10.70
C THR A 92 4.63 5.15 9.84
N GLY A 93 4.56 5.48 8.54
CA GLY A 93 3.63 4.84 7.60
C GLY A 93 3.79 3.32 7.54
N LEU A 94 5.03 2.81 7.62
CA LEU A 94 5.32 1.38 7.65
C LEU A 94 4.86 0.70 8.97
N LYS A 95 4.92 1.40 10.10
CA LYS A 95 4.46 0.86 11.40
C LYS A 95 2.94 0.79 11.51
N GLU A 96 2.23 1.66 10.80
CA GLU A 96 0.78 1.69 10.80
C GLU A 96 0.14 0.59 9.95
N ILE A 97 0.93 -0.17 9.17
CA ILE A 97 0.47 -1.38 8.52
C ILE A 97 0.29 -2.46 9.60
N ASN A 98 -0.97 -2.81 9.89
CA ASN A 98 -1.32 -3.83 10.85
C ASN A 98 -1.42 -5.21 10.18
N ILE A 99 -0.39 -6.06 10.39
CA ILE A 99 -0.34 -7.39 9.76
C ILE A 99 -1.36 -8.35 10.38
N ASP A 100 -1.67 -8.21 11.67
CA ASP A 100 -2.46 -9.18 12.43
C ASP A 100 -3.92 -9.27 11.96
N THR A 101 -4.40 -8.23 11.27
CA THR A 101 -5.75 -8.16 10.72
C THR A 101 -5.83 -8.55 9.25
N LEU A 102 -4.71 -8.85 8.60
CA LEU A 102 -4.70 -9.10 7.16
C LEU A 102 -5.10 -10.54 6.80
N PRO A 103 -5.80 -10.72 5.66
CA PRO A 103 -6.04 -12.03 5.06
C PRO A 103 -4.77 -12.84 4.84
N THR A 104 -4.88 -14.17 4.85
CA THR A 104 -3.74 -15.08 4.64
C THR A 104 -3.13 -14.92 3.24
N GLU A 105 -3.93 -14.52 2.25
CA GLU A 105 -3.46 -14.22 0.88
C GLU A 105 -2.50 -13.02 0.83
N LEU A 106 -2.46 -12.19 1.88
CA LEU A 106 -1.58 -11.02 2.03
C LEU A 106 -0.40 -11.26 2.98
N SER A 107 -0.03 -12.52 3.21
CA SER A 107 1.11 -12.90 4.07
C SER A 107 2.45 -12.26 3.68
N ALA A 108 2.63 -11.90 2.39
CA ALA A 108 3.81 -11.18 1.89
C ALA A 108 3.98 -9.78 2.51
N VAL A 109 2.91 -9.15 3.01
CA VAL A 109 2.97 -7.85 3.69
C VAL A 109 3.88 -7.92 4.92
N GLY A 110 3.85 -9.04 5.65
CA GLY A 110 4.69 -9.23 6.84
C GLY A 110 6.18 -9.44 6.52
N GLU A 111 6.49 -9.95 5.33
CA GLU A 111 7.87 -10.03 4.83
C GLU A 111 8.34 -8.65 4.36
N PHE A 112 7.53 -7.98 3.53
CA PHE A 112 7.76 -6.60 3.10
C PHE A 112 8.02 -5.66 4.29
N GLN A 113 7.21 -5.73 5.34
CA GLN A 113 7.36 -4.83 6.47
C GLN A 113 8.71 -5.03 7.19
N ARG A 114 9.21 -6.26 7.26
CA ARG A 114 10.53 -6.56 7.83
C ARG A 114 11.65 -6.06 6.93
N THR A 115 11.62 -6.37 5.63
CA THR A 115 12.66 -5.91 4.69
C THR A 115 12.68 -4.39 4.59
N ALA A 116 11.53 -3.74 4.52
CA ALA A 116 11.41 -2.29 4.48
C ALA A 116 11.90 -1.61 5.77
N GLN A 117 11.74 -2.24 6.94
CA GLN A 117 12.29 -1.73 8.20
C GLN A 117 13.83 -1.70 8.18
N ASP A 118 14.46 -2.79 7.74
CA ASP A 118 15.92 -2.88 7.63
C ASP A 118 16.48 -1.88 6.60
N ARG A 119 15.79 -1.73 5.46
CA ARG A 119 16.12 -0.73 4.43
C ARG A 119 16.00 0.69 4.96
N LEU A 120 14.96 0.99 5.74
CA LEU A 120 14.78 2.31 6.35
C LEU A 120 15.85 2.62 7.41
N ALA A 121 16.28 1.63 8.21
CA ALA A 121 17.39 1.82 9.13
C ALA A 121 18.71 2.13 8.40
N THR A 122 18.95 1.44 7.28
CA THR A 122 20.10 1.71 6.39
C THR A 122 20.01 3.10 5.76
N LEU A 123 18.80 3.53 5.40
CA LEU A 123 18.54 4.84 4.82
C LEU A 123 18.84 5.96 5.81
N GLU A 124 18.36 5.85 7.05
CA GLU A 124 18.63 6.82 8.13
C GLU A 124 20.13 7.00 8.37
N THR A 125 20.86 5.89 8.47
CA THR A 125 22.31 5.91 8.63
C THR A 125 23.01 6.56 7.44
N SER A 126 22.43 6.41 6.24
CA SER A 126 22.96 7.03 5.01
C SER A 126 22.68 8.52 4.93
N VAL A 127 21.55 9.00 5.44
CA VAL A 127 21.23 10.43 5.50
C VAL A 127 22.27 11.19 6.33
N SER A 128 22.58 10.70 7.55
CA SER A 128 23.59 11.34 8.40
C SER A 128 24.98 11.34 7.75
N ALA A 129 25.38 10.21 7.17
CA ALA A 129 26.69 10.11 6.52
C ALA A 129 26.80 10.99 5.26
N LEU A 130 25.72 11.15 4.49
CA LEU A 130 25.69 12.07 3.35
C LEU A 130 25.87 13.52 3.81
N ALA A 131 25.19 13.91 4.88
CA ALA A 131 25.32 15.25 5.43
C ALA A 131 26.74 15.53 5.96
N GLU A 132 27.34 14.59 6.69
CA GLU A 132 28.73 14.71 7.16
C GLU A 132 29.72 14.86 6.01
N LEU A 133 29.60 14.01 4.97
CA LEU A 133 30.44 14.10 3.77
C LEU A 133 30.27 15.44 3.06
N LYS A 134 29.02 15.91 2.94
CA LYS A 134 28.71 17.16 2.24
C LYS A 134 29.18 18.38 3.02
N SER A 135 29.01 18.42 4.34
CA SER A 135 29.56 19.48 5.20
C SER A 135 31.09 19.51 5.11
N GLY A 136 31.74 18.34 5.14
CA GLY A 136 33.19 18.25 4.93
C GLY A 136 33.64 18.82 3.58
N ILE A 137 32.91 18.53 2.50
CA ILE A 137 33.18 19.09 1.16
C ILE A 137 33.03 20.61 1.16
N LEU A 138 31.96 21.15 1.75
CA LEU A 138 31.73 22.61 1.82
C LEU A 138 32.82 23.32 2.61
N SER A 139 33.26 22.73 3.74
CA SER A 139 34.35 23.25 4.54
C SER A 139 35.67 23.27 3.77
N VAL A 140 36.01 22.17 3.06
CA VAL A 140 37.26 22.10 2.29
C VAL A 140 37.25 23.08 1.11
N THR A 141 36.13 23.31 0.44
CA THR A 141 36.05 24.33 -0.62
C THR A 141 36.49 25.70 -0.10
N SER A 142 35.97 26.12 1.07
CA SER A 142 36.36 27.40 1.68
C SER A 142 37.84 27.45 2.10
N ALA A 143 38.38 26.33 2.58
CA ALA A 143 39.77 26.22 3.01
C ALA A 143 40.73 26.24 1.81
N VAL A 144 40.37 25.58 0.70
CA VAL A 144 41.13 25.57 -0.56
C VAL A 144 41.15 26.96 -1.19
N GLU A 145 40.03 27.69 -1.18
CA GLU A 145 39.96 29.08 -1.66
C GLU A 145 40.89 30.00 -0.86
N ALA A 146 40.81 29.97 0.48
CA ALA A 146 41.68 30.76 1.34
C ALA A 146 43.17 30.37 1.18
N GLY A 147 43.46 29.07 1.06
CA GLY A 147 44.79 28.56 0.80
C GLY A 147 45.36 29.03 -0.55
N LEU A 148 44.53 29.03 -1.60
CA LEU A 148 44.90 29.52 -2.93
C LEU A 148 45.21 31.02 -2.90
N GLU A 149 44.39 31.82 -2.24
CA GLU A 149 44.64 33.26 -2.08
C GLU A 149 45.98 33.53 -1.37
N SER A 150 46.24 32.81 -0.27
CA SER A 150 47.50 32.92 0.47
C SER A 150 48.70 32.51 -0.38
N PHE A 151 48.59 31.41 -1.12
CA PHE A 151 49.61 30.92 -2.05
C PHE A 151 49.92 31.96 -3.14
N LEU A 152 48.89 32.51 -3.80
CA LEU A 152 49.06 33.48 -4.88
C LEU A 152 49.69 34.79 -4.36
N ALA A 153 49.27 35.26 -3.19
CA ALA A 153 49.84 36.44 -2.56
C ALA A 153 51.33 36.23 -2.22
N ASN A 154 51.69 35.08 -1.65
CA ASN A 154 53.08 34.75 -1.32
C ASN A 154 53.93 34.60 -2.60
N ASN A 155 53.40 33.93 -3.62
CA ASN A 155 54.07 33.79 -4.92
C ASN A 155 54.34 35.15 -5.58
N ALA A 156 53.36 36.05 -5.55
CA ALA A 156 53.51 37.42 -6.07
C ALA A 156 54.60 38.19 -5.31
N GLU A 157 54.68 38.06 -3.98
CA GLU A 157 55.71 38.73 -3.20
C GLU A 157 57.11 38.16 -3.47
N MET A 158 57.25 36.85 -3.63
CA MET A 158 58.52 36.23 -4.04
C MET A 158 58.98 36.75 -5.41
N LYS A 159 58.10 36.74 -6.41
CA LYS A 159 58.39 37.28 -7.75
C LYS A 159 58.77 38.76 -7.67
N ARG A 160 58.11 39.55 -6.83
CA ARG A 160 58.42 40.97 -6.62
C ARG A 160 59.81 41.17 -6.00
N LEU A 161 60.14 40.41 -4.95
CA LEU A 161 61.45 40.46 -4.31
C LEU A 161 62.57 40.07 -5.29
N LEU A 162 62.33 38.99 -6.05
CA LEU A 162 63.21 38.52 -7.11
C LEU A 162 63.48 39.62 -8.14
N VAL A 163 62.44 40.21 -8.72
CA VAL A 163 62.61 41.27 -9.71
C VAL A 163 63.32 42.50 -9.11
N ARG A 164 62.99 42.87 -7.87
CA ARG A 164 63.56 44.08 -7.24
C ARG A 164 65.06 43.95 -6.94
N GLU A 165 65.49 42.81 -6.41
CA GLU A 165 66.86 42.63 -5.91
C GLU A 165 67.73 41.77 -6.83
N GLY A 166 67.13 40.88 -7.63
CA GLY A 166 67.82 39.92 -8.50
C GLY A 166 68.11 40.42 -9.92
N THR A 167 67.38 41.40 -10.43
CA THR A 167 67.52 41.86 -11.84
C THR A 167 68.89 42.50 -12.13
N GLU A 168 69.39 43.35 -11.22
CA GLU A 168 70.70 44.01 -11.40
C GLU A 168 71.86 42.99 -11.39
N PRO A 169 71.98 42.08 -10.40
CA PRO A 169 72.98 41.01 -10.40
C PRO A 169 72.87 40.09 -11.64
N ALA A 170 71.66 39.66 -12.00
CA ALA A 170 71.41 38.84 -13.18
C ALA A 170 71.81 39.54 -14.50
N GLY A 171 71.75 40.87 -14.56
CA GLY A 171 72.23 41.62 -15.73
C GLY A 171 73.75 41.61 -15.90
N ARG A 172 74.50 41.26 -14.86
CA ARG A 172 75.98 41.29 -14.84
C ARG A 172 76.62 39.91 -14.96
N ASP A 173 75.89 38.85 -14.63
CA ASP A 173 76.38 37.48 -14.64
C ASP A 173 75.38 36.55 -15.34
N ILE A 174 75.88 35.81 -16.34
CA ILE A 174 75.09 34.85 -17.13
C ILE A 174 74.57 33.72 -16.26
N TYR A 175 75.37 33.21 -15.32
CA TYR A 175 74.96 32.14 -14.42
C TYR A 175 73.78 32.56 -13.55
N LEU A 176 73.89 33.74 -12.91
CA LEU A 176 72.79 34.32 -12.11
C LEU A 176 71.55 34.60 -12.95
N ARG A 177 71.71 35.03 -14.20
CA ARG A 177 70.58 35.23 -15.12
C ARG A 177 69.82 33.94 -15.38
N ASP A 178 70.54 32.87 -15.70
CA ASP A 178 69.93 31.59 -16.04
C ASP A 178 69.23 30.99 -14.79
N LEU A 179 69.85 31.11 -13.60
CA LEU A 179 69.25 30.70 -12.34
C LEU A 179 67.99 31.51 -12.00
N PHE A 180 68.06 32.84 -12.15
CA PHE A 180 66.93 33.75 -11.95
C PHE A 180 65.74 33.40 -12.87
N THR A 181 66.01 33.19 -14.16
CA THR A 181 64.99 32.80 -15.14
C THR A 181 64.37 31.45 -14.76
N THR A 182 65.18 30.46 -14.40
CA THR A 182 64.71 29.13 -13.99
C THR A 182 63.77 29.19 -12.78
N VAL A 183 64.13 29.96 -11.75
CA VAL A 183 63.27 30.16 -10.58
C VAL A 183 61.94 30.83 -10.96
N MET A 184 61.99 31.89 -11.77
CA MET A 184 60.78 32.61 -12.20
C MET A 184 59.84 31.72 -13.04
N GLU A 185 60.40 30.87 -13.90
CA GLU A 185 59.67 29.88 -14.67
C GLU A 185 59.05 28.79 -13.78
N ASN A 186 59.80 28.29 -12.78
CA ASN A 186 59.31 27.31 -11.81
C ASN A 186 58.16 27.87 -10.97
N LEU A 187 58.26 29.12 -10.48
CA LEU A 187 57.18 29.79 -9.75
C LEU A 187 55.91 29.97 -10.59
N THR A 188 56.08 30.26 -11.88
CA THR A 188 54.95 30.43 -12.82
C THR A 188 54.33 29.08 -13.18
N THR A 189 55.15 28.04 -13.32
CA THR A 189 54.69 26.68 -13.58
C THR A 189 53.90 26.12 -12.40
N MET A 190 54.40 26.30 -11.18
CA MET A 190 53.68 25.87 -9.97
C MET A 190 52.36 26.62 -9.79
N GLU A 191 52.33 27.92 -10.06
CA GLU A 191 51.08 28.69 -10.07
C GLU A 191 50.05 28.12 -11.04
N LEU A 192 50.46 27.83 -12.28
CA LEU A 192 49.60 27.21 -13.28
C LEU A 192 49.10 25.83 -12.82
N LEU A 193 49.99 24.99 -12.29
CA LEU A 193 49.64 23.65 -11.84
C LEU A 193 48.64 23.68 -10.67
N ILE A 194 48.77 24.60 -9.71
CA ILE A 194 47.79 24.76 -8.63
C ILE A 194 46.44 25.23 -9.18
N MET A 195 46.42 26.18 -10.10
CA MET A 195 45.18 26.63 -10.76
C MET A 195 44.50 25.50 -11.53
N GLN A 196 45.28 24.65 -12.21
CA GLN A 196 44.79 23.46 -12.89
C GLN A 196 44.27 22.41 -11.89
N MET A 197 44.95 22.24 -10.76
CA MET A 197 44.53 21.33 -9.69
C MET A 197 43.14 21.69 -9.18
N VAL A 198 42.92 22.96 -8.82
CA VAL A 198 41.64 23.42 -8.25
C VAL A 198 40.50 23.34 -9.27
N SER A 199 40.80 23.53 -10.55
CA SER A 199 39.79 23.57 -11.63
C SER A 199 39.50 22.22 -12.30
N THR A 200 40.29 21.17 -12.04
CA THR A 200 40.13 19.89 -12.75
C THR A 200 39.27 18.90 -11.98
N ASP A 201 38.28 18.31 -12.66
CA ASP A 201 37.50 17.21 -12.11
C ASP A 201 38.03 15.81 -12.50
N ASP A 202 39.14 15.73 -13.25
CA ASP A 202 39.71 14.48 -13.79
C ASP A 202 40.78 13.90 -12.84
N ALA A 203 40.60 12.63 -12.44
CA ALA A 203 41.46 11.96 -11.48
C ALA A 203 42.86 11.62 -12.02
N GLU A 204 42.97 11.26 -13.30
CA GLU A 204 44.26 10.96 -13.93
C GLU A 204 45.06 12.25 -14.09
N ARG A 205 44.41 13.31 -14.57
CA ARG A 205 45.03 14.64 -14.67
C ARG A 205 45.47 15.17 -13.32
N LEU A 206 44.63 15.01 -12.29
CA LEU A 206 44.97 15.44 -10.94
C LEU A 206 46.22 14.74 -10.41
N THR A 207 46.33 13.43 -10.60
CA THR A 207 47.50 12.65 -10.16
C THR A 207 48.77 13.18 -10.84
N ALA A 208 48.70 13.40 -12.16
CA ALA A 208 49.81 13.99 -12.90
C ALA A 208 50.16 15.42 -12.42
N ILE A 209 49.16 16.26 -12.12
CA ILE A 209 49.39 17.61 -11.58
C ILE A 209 50.09 17.56 -10.22
N VAL A 210 49.62 16.70 -9.31
CA VAL A 210 50.20 16.54 -7.96
C VAL A 210 51.64 16.02 -8.04
N GLU A 211 51.92 15.04 -8.91
CA GLU A 211 53.29 14.56 -9.14
C GLU A 211 54.20 15.66 -9.68
N ASN A 212 53.73 16.45 -10.66
CA ASN A 212 54.48 17.58 -11.19
C ASN A 212 54.71 18.66 -10.12
N LEU A 213 53.71 18.98 -9.29
CA LEU A 213 53.87 19.95 -8.18
C LEU A 213 54.94 19.50 -7.18
N ARG A 214 54.93 18.22 -6.80
CA ARG A 214 55.93 17.63 -5.89
C ARG A 214 57.33 17.67 -6.48
N PHE A 215 57.48 17.36 -7.77
CA PHE A 215 58.77 17.45 -8.45
C PHE A 215 59.29 18.90 -8.50
N ASN A 216 58.43 19.84 -8.90
CA ASN A 216 58.80 21.25 -9.00
C ASN A 216 59.15 21.87 -7.64
N THR A 217 58.49 21.47 -6.55
CA THR A 217 58.80 21.98 -5.21
C THR A 217 60.19 21.56 -4.71
N VAL A 218 60.66 20.36 -5.05
CA VAL A 218 62.03 19.94 -4.71
C VAL A 218 63.08 20.71 -5.52
N THR A 219 62.84 20.90 -6.82
CA THR A 219 63.79 21.59 -7.71
C THR A 219 63.93 23.07 -7.35
N ILE A 220 62.81 23.77 -7.11
CA ILE A 220 62.86 25.21 -6.82
C ILE A 220 63.56 25.54 -5.51
N GLU A 221 63.47 24.68 -4.50
CA GLU A 221 64.12 24.90 -3.22
C GLU A 221 65.64 24.94 -3.39
N GLN A 222 66.19 24.04 -4.22
CA GLN A 222 67.61 24.00 -4.54
C GLN A 222 68.05 25.24 -5.32
N ASP A 223 67.31 25.60 -6.37
CA ASP A 223 67.62 26.77 -7.21
C ASP A 223 67.54 28.08 -6.40
N MET A 224 66.60 28.15 -5.46
CA MET A 224 66.42 29.33 -4.60
C MET A 224 67.52 29.50 -3.57
N ASN A 225 67.96 28.42 -2.95
CA ASN A 225 69.07 28.47 -2.01
C ASN A 225 70.36 28.90 -2.73
N ALA A 226 70.64 28.36 -3.91
CA ALA A 226 71.77 28.79 -4.74
C ALA A 226 71.69 30.28 -5.11
N LEU A 227 70.49 30.79 -5.42
CA LEU A 227 70.32 32.20 -5.77
C LEU A 227 70.53 33.13 -4.57
N VAL A 228 70.12 32.71 -3.37
CA VAL A 228 70.31 33.48 -2.12
C VAL A 228 71.79 33.52 -1.73
N ASP A 229 72.51 32.42 -1.91
CA ASP A 229 73.96 32.35 -1.64
C ASP A 229 74.76 33.33 -2.52
N GLU A 230 74.37 33.49 -3.78
CA GLU A 230 75.03 34.38 -4.74
C GLU A 230 74.53 35.84 -4.66
N VAL A 231 73.30 36.06 -4.19
CA VAL A 231 72.70 37.40 -4.06
C VAL A 231 72.25 37.64 -2.61
N PRO A 232 73.14 38.14 -1.73
CA PRO A 232 72.83 38.36 -0.31
C PRO A 232 71.65 39.31 -0.05
N ARG A 233 71.30 40.18 -1.01
CA ARG A 233 70.14 41.09 -0.94
C ARG A 233 68.79 40.33 -0.95
N LEU A 234 68.79 39.03 -1.27
CA LEU A 234 67.62 38.16 -1.22
C LEU A 234 67.41 37.48 0.15
N GLU A 235 68.00 37.99 1.23
CA GLU A 235 67.90 37.42 2.59
C GLU A 235 66.46 37.15 3.10
N GLY A 236 65.44 37.86 2.59
CA GLY A 236 64.04 37.64 2.94
C GLY A 236 63.35 36.49 2.17
N LEU A 237 63.98 36.01 1.09
CA LEU A 237 63.41 35.01 0.20
C LEU A 237 63.28 33.61 0.82
N PRO A 238 64.24 33.11 1.65
CA PRO A 238 64.09 31.83 2.32
C PRO A 238 62.83 31.73 3.19
N ALA A 239 62.44 32.81 3.86
CA ALA A 239 61.23 32.83 4.69
C ALA A 239 59.94 32.74 3.84
N LEU A 240 59.90 33.48 2.72
CA LEU A 240 58.79 33.40 1.77
C LEU A 240 58.71 32.02 1.12
N MET A 241 59.85 31.42 0.78
CA MET A 241 59.96 30.07 0.23
C MET A 241 59.46 29.01 1.22
N ALA A 242 59.85 29.09 2.49
CA ALA A 242 59.37 28.18 3.52
C ALA A 242 57.83 28.24 3.66
N SER A 243 57.25 29.44 3.65
CA SER A 243 55.79 29.64 3.64
C SER A 243 55.13 29.08 2.37
N PHE A 244 55.76 29.27 1.21
CA PHE A 244 55.28 28.77 -0.08
C PHE A 244 55.25 27.24 -0.09
N LEU A 245 56.36 26.59 0.25
CA LEU A 245 56.45 25.14 0.31
C LEU A 245 55.50 24.56 1.36
N ALA A 246 55.34 25.23 2.50
CA ALA A 246 54.38 24.84 3.54
C ALA A 246 52.95 24.83 3.00
N SER A 247 52.54 25.90 2.30
CA SER A 247 51.18 26.01 1.72
C SER A 247 50.86 24.92 0.70
N ILE A 248 51.87 24.31 0.08
CA ILE A 248 51.68 23.26 -0.93
C ILE A 248 51.73 21.87 -0.29
N ASN A 249 52.75 21.60 0.53
CA ASN A 249 53.19 20.24 0.87
C ASN A 249 52.85 19.80 2.31
N GLN A 250 52.45 20.69 3.22
CA GLN A 250 52.06 20.27 4.57
C GLN A 250 50.75 19.47 4.58
N ASP A 251 50.46 18.82 5.71
CA ASP A 251 49.24 18.01 5.87
C ASP A 251 47.96 18.84 5.69
N ASP A 252 48.03 20.14 5.99
CA ASP A 252 47.02 21.16 5.74
C ASP A 252 47.29 21.99 4.46
N GLY A 253 48.25 21.58 3.63
CA GLY A 253 48.56 22.24 2.36
C GLY A 253 47.52 21.95 1.26
N ILE A 254 47.53 22.77 0.20
CA ILE A 254 46.53 22.73 -0.89
C ILE A 254 46.45 21.34 -1.54
N ILE A 255 47.59 20.63 -1.71
CA ILE A 255 47.60 19.27 -2.29
C ILE A 255 46.81 18.29 -1.40
N SER A 256 47.09 18.29 -0.10
CA SER A 256 46.44 17.39 0.87
C SER A 256 44.95 17.68 0.95
N GLN A 257 44.57 18.95 1.14
CA GLN A 257 43.19 19.39 1.20
C GLN A 257 42.41 19.01 -0.07
N TYR A 258 42.97 19.26 -1.25
CA TYR A 258 42.30 18.95 -2.50
C TYR A 258 42.17 17.44 -2.75
N SER A 259 43.17 16.65 -2.36
CA SER A 259 43.07 15.18 -2.42
C SER A 259 41.96 14.65 -1.51
N GLY A 260 41.84 15.20 -0.30
CA GLY A 260 40.77 14.89 0.65
C GLY A 260 39.39 15.29 0.13
N PHE A 261 39.26 16.50 -0.44
CA PHE A 261 38.05 16.98 -1.11
C PHE A 261 37.55 15.99 -2.17
N ARG A 262 38.46 15.50 -3.03
CA ARG A 262 38.15 14.55 -4.10
C ARG A 262 37.71 13.19 -3.55
N GLN A 263 38.38 12.70 -2.52
CA GLN A 263 37.99 11.45 -1.87
C GLN A 263 36.60 11.56 -1.23
N SER A 264 36.30 12.69 -0.60
CA SER A 264 34.98 12.99 -0.05
C SER A 264 33.91 13.07 -1.14
N LYS A 265 34.19 13.73 -2.28
CA LYS A 265 33.26 13.79 -3.43
C LYS A 265 32.96 12.40 -3.99
N LEU A 266 33.98 11.55 -4.17
CA LEU A 266 33.80 10.17 -4.62
C LEU A 266 33.02 9.32 -3.60
N ALA A 267 33.27 9.53 -2.30
CA ALA A 267 32.51 8.86 -1.25
C ALA A 267 31.04 9.31 -1.24
N LEU A 268 30.79 10.61 -1.47
CA LEU A 268 29.44 11.18 -1.61
C LEU A 268 28.71 10.55 -2.80
N ASP A 269 29.34 10.50 -3.98
CA ASP A 269 28.78 9.91 -5.21
C ASP A 269 28.43 8.42 -5.03
N ARG A 270 29.32 7.65 -4.39
CA ARG A 270 29.04 6.24 -4.08
C ARG A 270 27.88 6.10 -3.09
N ARG A 271 27.78 6.99 -2.11
CA ARG A 271 26.77 6.91 -1.07
C ARG A 271 25.39 7.32 -1.58
N ILE A 272 25.30 8.34 -2.45
CA ILE A 272 24.04 8.69 -3.09
C ILE A 272 23.58 7.57 -4.04
N ALA A 273 24.48 6.97 -4.82
CA ALA A 273 24.14 5.82 -5.66
C ALA A 273 23.64 4.61 -4.84
N ALA A 274 24.25 4.34 -3.68
CA ALA A 274 23.78 3.30 -2.76
C ALA A 274 22.38 3.62 -2.19
N MET A 275 22.13 4.90 -1.87
CA MET A 275 20.82 5.36 -1.40
C MET A 275 19.75 5.25 -2.48
N GLU A 276 20.05 5.66 -3.72
CA GLU A 276 19.17 5.49 -4.89
C GLU A 276 18.85 4.01 -5.13
N SER A 277 19.86 3.14 -5.07
CA SER A 277 19.67 1.69 -5.20
C SER A 277 18.74 1.14 -4.11
N ASN A 278 18.89 1.60 -2.86
CA ASN A 278 18.01 1.21 -1.76
C ASN A 278 16.56 1.70 -1.96
N LEU A 279 16.39 2.95 -2.42
CA LEU A 279 15.08 3.52 -2.74
C LEU A 279 14.44 2.83 -3.96
N GLN A 280 15.22 2.40 -4.94
CA GLN A 280 14.73 1.64 -6.10
C GLN A 280 14.28 0.24 -5.71
N ALA A 281 15.02 -0.42 -4.82
CA ALA A 281 14.62 -1.71 -4.28
C ALA A 281 13.32 -1.61 -3.48
N LEU A 282 13.18 -0.57 -2.65
CA LEU A 282 11.92 -0.30 -1.95
C LEU A 282 10.76 -0.01 -2.91
N ALA A 283 11.03 0.70 -4.02
CA ALA A 283 10.02 0.94 -5.07
C ALA A 283 9.53 -0.38 -5.68
N SER A 284 10.45 -1.27 -6.05
CA SER A 284 10.10 -2.58 -6.62
C SER A 284 9.32 -3.46 -5.64
N GLU A 285 9.67 -3.44 -4.35
CA GLU A 285 8.94 -4.16 -3.31
C GLU A 285 7.53 -3.58 -3.11
N LEU A 286 7.37 -2.25 -3.11
CA LEU A 286 6.07 -1.58 -3.05
C LEU A 286 5.20 -1.88 -4.27
N GLU A 287 5.78 -1.88 -5.47
CA GLU A 287 5.08 -2.22 -6.71
C GLU A 287 4.58 -3.66 -6.70
N GLN A 288 5.46 -4.62 -6.34
CA GLN A 288 5.08 -6.02 -6.18
C GLN A 288 3.94 -6.17 -5.16
N LEU A 289 4.04 -5.48 -4.03
CA LEU A 289 2.99 -5.51 -3.03
C LEU A 289 1.67 -4.92 -3.55
N GLY A 290 1.72 -3.80 -4.26
CA GLY A 290 0.56 -3.19 -4.92
C GLY A 290 -0.11 -4.13 -5.91
N THR A 291 0.67 -4.86 -6.72
CA THR A 291 0.12 -5.87 -7.65
C THR A 291 -0.57 -7.03 -6.92
N GLN A 292 -0.01 -7.48 -5.79
CA GLN A 292 -0.62 -8.54 -4.99
C GLN A 292 -1.92 -8.07 -4.32
N VAL A 293 -1.92 -6.87 -3.74
CA VAL A 293 -3.12 -6.26 -3.13
C VAL A 293 -4.22 -6.06 -4.18
N SER A 294 -3.86 -5.56 -5.37
CA SER A 294 -4.78 -5.43 -6.50
C SER A 294 -5.33 -6.78 -6.97
N GLY A 295 -4.49 -7.82 -7.02
CA GLY A 295 -4.89 -9.19 -7.31
C GLY A 295 -5.92 -9.72 -6.32
N VAL A 296 -5.66 -9.58 -5.02
CA VAL A 296 -6.61 -9.97 -3.95
C VAL A 296 -7.91 -9.16 -4.04
N ALA A 297 -7.84 -7.87 -4.37
CA ALA A 297 -9.04 -7.04 -4.60
C ALA A 297 -9.89 -7.59 -5.75
N SER A 298 -9.24 -7.91 -6.88
CA SER A 298 -9.88 -8.45 -8.08
C SER A 298 -10.51 -9.81 -7.81
N ASP A 299 -9.76 -10.74 -7.19
CA ASP A 299 -10.24 -12.08 -6.84
C ASP A 299 -11.43 -12.01 -5.86
N THR A 300 -11.36 -11.09 -4.90
CA THR A 300 -12.46 -10.86 -3.95
C THR A 300 -13.70 -10.34 -4.68
N ALA A 301 -13.54 -9.37 -5.59
CA ALA A 301 -14.63 -8.83 -6.41
C ALA A 301 -15.25 -9.87 -7.35
N GLU A 302 -14.44 -10.68 -8.04
CA GLU A 302 -14.93 -11.78 -8.88
C GLU A 302 -15.68 -12.82 -8.05
N SER A 303 -15.16 -13.15 -6.86
CA SER A 303 -15.81 -14.11 -5.98
C SER A 303 -17.12 -13.57 -5.38
N LEU A 304 -17.25 -12.25 -5.21
CA LEU A 304 -18.50 -11.56 -4.87
C LEU A 304 -19.52 -11.67 -6.00
N ASP A 305 -19.10 -11.41 -7.25
CA ASP A 305 -19.97 -11.57 -8.43
C ASP A 305 -20.42 -13.03 -8.60
N ALA A 306 -19.53 -14.00 -8.44
CA ALA A 306 -19.87 -15.41 -8.47
C ALA A 306 -20.87 -15.80 -7.35
N SER A 307 -20.72 -15.22 -6.16
CA SER A 307 -21.65 -15.41 -5.04
C SER A 307 -23.02 -14.77 -5.34
N ALA A 308 -23.04 -13.60 -5.98
CA ALA A 308 -24.25 -12.92 -6.45
C ALA A 308 -24.99 -13.78 -7.48
N ARG A 309 -24.29 -14.26 -8.51
CA ARG A 309 -24.86 -15.12 -9.55
C ARG A 309 -25.41 -16.42 -8.97
N THR A 310 -24.67 -17.05 -8.05
CA THR A 310 -25.14 -18.25 -7.35
C THR A 310 -26.42 -17.95 -6.58
N ALA A 311 -26.48 -16.82 -5.86
CA ALA A 311 -27.69 -16.42 -5.13
C ALA A 311 -28.88 -16.19 -6.08
N VAL A 312 -28.67 -15.48 -7.19
CA VAL A 312 -29.70 -15.24 -8.21
C VAL A 312 -30.18 -16.55 -8.84
N GLN A 313 -29.27 -17.44 -9.23
CA GLN A 313 -29.59 -18.74 -9.82
C GLN A 313 -30.39 -19.61 -8.84
N LEU A 314 -30.02 -19.61 -7.56
CA LEU A 314 -30.75 -20.34 -6.54
C LEU A 314 -32.15 -19.78 -6.33
N VAL A 315 -32.32 -18.45 -6.30
CA VAL A 315 -33.65 -17.82 -6.23
C VAL A 315 -34.50 -18.16 -7.46
N MET A 316 -33.89 -18.14 -8.67
CA MET A 316 -34.57 -18.50 -9.92
C MET A 316 -35.08 -19.95 -9.92
N VAL A 317 -34.42 -20.88 -9.24
CA VAL A 317 -34.86 -22.29 -9.15
C VAL A 317 -35.82 -22.52 -7.96
N LEU A 318 -35.48 -21.96 -6.80
CA LEU A 318 -36.19 -22.21 -5.54
C LEU A 318 -37.59 -21.58 -5.55
N LEU A 319 -37.73 -20.37 -6.09
CA LEU A 319 -39.01 -19.65 -6.12
C LEU A 319 -40.08 -20.38 -6.95
N PRO A 320 -39.84 -20.79 -8.21
CA PRO A 320 -40.81 -21.59 -8.95
C PRO A 320 -41.04 -22.97 -8.33
N ALA A 321 -40.01 -23.62 -7.78
CA ALA A 321 -40.19 -24.88 -7.06
C ALA A 321 -41.15 -24.71 -5.87
N LEU A 322 -41.04 -23.61 -5.12
CA LEU A 322 -41.95 -23.27 -4.02
C LEU A 322 -43.36 -22.97 -4.50
N VAL A 323 -43.52 -22.25 -5.62
CA VAL A 323 -44.84 -22.00 -6.22
C VAL A 323 -45.51 -23.31 -6.64
N VAL A 324 -44.77 -24.21 -7.28
CA VAL A 324 -45.28 -25.54 -7.68
C VAL A 324 -45.68 -26.34 -6.45
N LEU A 325 -44.83 -26.36 -5.41
CA LEU A 325 -45.08 -27.12 -4.19
C LEU A 325 -46.27 -26.56 -3.41
N ALA A 326 -46.39 -25.24 -3.29
CA ALA A 326 -47.56 -24.56 -2.72
C ALA A 326 -48.84 -24.85 -3.52
N GLY A 327 -48.75 -24.88 -4.85
CA GLY A 327 -49.85 -25.26 -5.74
C GLY A 327 -50.28 -26.71 -5.53
N LEU A 328 -49.33 -27.64 -5.42
CA LEU A 328 -49.57 -29.07 -5.18
C LEU A 328 -50.25 -29.29 -3.83
N VAL A 329 -49.76 -28.62 -2.78
CA VAL A 329 -50.34 -28.66 -1.44
C VAL A 329 -51.75 -28.08 -1.43
N SER A 330 -51.97 -26.93 -2.06
CA SER A 330 -53.28 -26.31 -2.21
C SER A 330 -54.26 -27.21 -2.96
N PHE A 331 -53.80 -27.90 -4.01
CA PHE A 331 -54.60 -28.87 -4.75
C PHE A 331 -54.99 -30.09 -3.90
N VAL A 332 -54.04 -30.65 -3.14
CA VAL A 332 -54.27 -31.80 -2.25
C VAL A 332 -55.25 -31.42 -1.13
N LEU A 333 -55.03 -30.29 -0.45
CA LEU A 333 -55.91 -29.78 0.60
C LEU A 333 -57.30 -29.46 0.06
N GLY A 334 -57.41 -28.78 -1.08
CA GLY A 334 -58.69 -28.45 -1.71
C GLY A 334 -59.50 -29.68 -2.10
N ARG A 335 -58.84 -30.73 -2.60
CA ARG A 335 -59.50 -32.00 -2.91
C ARG A 335 -59.88 -32.78 -1.64
N MET A 336 -59.08 -32.71 -0.58
CA MET A 336 -59.29 -33.48 0.65
C MET A 336 -60.23 -32.84 1.68
N ILE A 337 -60.37 -31.51 1.68
CA ILE A 337 -61.14 -30.76 2.69
C ILE A 337 -62.34 -30.06 2.05
N SER A 338 -62.11 -29.21 1.05
CA SER A 338 -63.17 -28.35 0.49
C SER A 338 -64.24 -29.14 -0.26
N ARG A 339 -63.87 -30.16 -1.04
CA ARG A 339 -64.84 -30.96 -1.80
C ARG A 339 -65.79 -31.77 -0.88
N PRO A 340 -65.31 -32.53 0.12
CA PRO A 340 -66.21 -33.22 1.06
C PRO A 340 -67.10 -32.27 1.87
N LEU A 341 -66.60 -31.08 2.26
CA LEU A 341 -67.39 -30.07 2.95
C LEU A 341 -68.52 -29.53 2.07
N GLN A 342 -68.24 -29.20 0.80
CA GLN A 342 -69.26 -28.76 -0.15
C GLN A 342 -70.31 -29.85 -0.38
N SER A 343 -69.92 -31.12 -0.52
CA SER A 343 -70.87 -32.23 -0.65
C SER A 343 -71.72 -32.42 0.61
N THR A 344 -71.13 -32.22 1.80
CA THR A 344 -71.87 -32.30 3.07
C THR A 344 -72.86 -31.13 3.20
N GLN A 345 -72.44 -29.91 2.84
CA GLN A 345 -73.30 -28.72 2.84
C GLN A 345 -74.46 -28.86 1.85
N ALA A 346 -74.20 -29.38 0.64
CA ALA A 346 -75.24 -29.64 -0.35
C ALA A 346 -76.27 -30.66 0.15
N HIS A 347 -75.82 -31.72 0.84
CA HIS A 347 -76.73 -32.73 1.40
C HIS A 347 -77.56 -32.19 2.58
N LEU A 348 -76.96 -31.33 3.42
CA LEU A 348 -77.70 -30.63 4.47
C LEU A 348 -78.72 -29.65 3.88
N ALA A 349 -78.40 -28.99 2.77
CA ALA A 349 -79.33 -28.12 2.06
C ALA A 349 -80.53 -28.90 1.49
N THR A 350 -80.33 -30.11 0.96
CA THR A 350 -81.43 -30.98 0.51
C THR A 350 -82.32 -31.46 1.67
N MET A 351 -81.73 -31.77 2.84
CA MET A 351 -82.50 -32.08 4.04
C MET A 351 -83.29 -30.86 4.54
N ALA A 352 -82.69 -29.66 4.50
CA ALA A 352 -83.36 -28.42 4.87
C ALA A 352 -84.55 -28.08 3.94
N SER A 353 -84.52 -28.52 2.68
CA SER A 353 -85.66 -28.43 1.76
C SER A 353 -86.75 -29.50 1.98
N GLY A 354 -86.61 -30.36 2.99
CA GLY A 354 -87.64 -31.31 3.41
C GLY A 354 -87.51 -32.72 2.84
N ASP A 355 -86.47 -33.01 2.06
CA ASP A 355 -86.22 -34.34 1.51
C ASP A 355 -85.21 -35.12 2.37
N TYR A 356 -85.73 -36.12 3.09
CA TYR A 356 -84.97 -37.01 3.98
C TYR A 356 -84.87 -38.44 3.44
N THR A 357 -85.16 -38.66 2.15
CA THR A 357 -85.23 -40.00 1.57
C THR A 357 -83.89 -40.51 1.03
N GLY A 358 -82.94 -39.61 0.77
CA GLY A 358 -81.63 -39.95 0.24
C GLY A 358 -80.59 -40.23 1.34
N ALA A 359 -79.91 -41.37 1.26
CA ALA A 359 -78.70 -41.60 2.06
C ALA A 359 -77.57 -40.68 1.58
N PRO A 360 -76.71 -40.13 2.46
CA PRO A 360 -75.58 -39.33 2.03
C PRO A 360 -74.64 -40.16 1.15
N ASP A 361 -74.58 -39.88 -0.15
CA ASP A 361 -73.66 -40.56 -1.08
C ASP A 361 -72.51 -39.65 -1.51
N PHE A 362 -71.55 -39.48 -0.60
CA PHE A 362 -70.26 -38.90 -0.94
C PHE A 362 -69.11 -39.78 -0.44
N ARG A 363 -68.01 -39.80 -1.21
CA ARG A 363 -66.75 -40.45 -0.83
C ARG A 363 -66.13 -39.70 0.35
N ALA A 364 -66.32 -40.23 1.55
CA ALA A 364 -65.74 -39.69 2.78
C ALA A 364 -64.39 -40.36 3.09
N SER A 365 -63.40 -39.57 3.55
CA SER A 365 -62.11 -40.10 4.04
C SER A 365 -61.70 -39.38 5.32
N GLY A 366 -61.09 -40.09 6.27
CA GLY A 366 -60.72 -39.52 7.57
C GLY A 366 -61.94 -39.17 8.43
N GLU A 367 -61.93 -38.01 9.09
CA GLU A 367 -62.99 -37.57 10.02
C GLU A 367 -64.36 -37.35 9.35
N PHE A 368 -64.37 -37.11 8.03
CA PHE A 368 -65.62 -37.02 7.27
C PHE A 368 -66.38 -38.35 7.19
N ILE A 369 -65.74 -39.50 7.47
CA ILE A 369 -66.44 -40.80 7.58
C ILE A 369 -67.33 -40.79 8.82
N GLY A 370 -66.82 -40.27 9.94
CA GLY A 370 -67.59 -40.10 11.17
C GLY A 370 -68.74 -39.10 10.98
N LEU A 371 -68.49 -37.99 10.27
CA LEU A 371 -69.53 -37.01 9.95
C LEU A 371 -70.62 -37.60 9.04
N LYS A 372 -70.25 -38.35 8.00
CA LYS A 372 -71.18 -39.07 7.12
C LYS A 372 -72.06 -40.05 7.91
N ALA A 373 -71.47 -40.80 8.84
CA ALA A 373 -72.19 -41.76 9.68
C ALA A 373 -73.14 -41.09 10.69
N SER A 374 -72.76 -39.94 11.25
CA SER A 374 -73.65 -39.15 12.12
C SER A 374 -74.78 -38.50 11.32
N LEU A 375 -74.49 -38.02 10.11
CA LEU A 375 -75.48 -37.42 9.20
C LEU A 375 -76.51 -38.46 8.73
N ALA A 376 -76.06 -39.66 8.35
CA ALA A 376 -76.96 -40.76 7.98
C ALA A 376 -77.90 -41.16 9.13
N ARG A 377 -77.40 -41.20 10.37
CA ARG A 377 -78.23 -41.45 11.56
C ARG A 377 -79.26 -40.35 11.79
N LEU A 378 -78.90 -39.09 11.53
CA LEU A 378 -79.83 -37.97 11.64
C LEU A 378 -80.92 -38.03 10.56
N THR A 379 -80.55 -38.31 9.30
CA THR A 379 -81.49 -38.46 8.19
C THR A 379 -82.49 -39.58 8.45
N ASP A 380 -82.04 -40.73 8.94
CA ASP A 380 -82.91 -41.87 9.25
C ASP A 380 -83.85 -41.58 10.42
N ALA A 381 -83.34 -40.94 11.49
CA ALA A 381 -84.16 -40.53 12.62
C ALA A 381 -85.24 -39.50 12.22
N MET A 382 -84.88 -38.47 11.45
CA MET A 382 -85.84 -37.46 10.98
C MET A 382 -86.83 -38.02 9.95
N GLY A 383 -86.37 -38.88 9.04
CA GLY A 383 -87.25 -39.57 8.10
C GLY A 383 -88.25 -40.49 8.80
N THR A 384 -87.86 -41.11 9.91
CA THR A 384 -88.76 -41.91 10.75
C THR A 384 -89.77 -41.02 11.48
N VAL A 385 -89.34 -39.88 12.02
CA VAL A 385 -90.25 -38.90 12.65
C VAL A 385 -91.26 -38.36 11.64
N ILE A 386 -90.84 -37.97 10.43
CA ILE A 386 -91.75 -37.47 9.40
C ILE A 386 -92.74 -38.55 8.96
N ARG A 387 -92.29 -39.80 8.76
CA ARG A 387 -93.19 -40.92 8.47
C ARG A 387 -94.19 -41.17 9.61
N SER A 388 -93.73 -41.11 10.86
CA SER A 388 -94.61 -41.24 12.02
C SER A 388 -95.62 -40.09 12.13
N LEU A 389 -95.24 -38.86 11.76
CA LEU A 389 -96.15 -37.71 11.69
C LEU A 389 -97.14 -37.83 10.53
N GLN A 390 -96.70 -38.30 9.36
CA GLN A 390 -97.59 -38.59 8.23
C GLN A 390 -98.58 -39.70 8.57
N GLN A 391 -98.14 -40.74 9.27
CA GLN A 391 -98.98 -41.84 9.72
C GLN A 391 -99.95 -41.39 10.82
N ALA A 392 -99.50 -40.62 11.82
CA ALA A 392 -100.37 -40.01 12.82
C ALA A 392 -101.36 -39.01 12.19
N GLY A 393 -100.94 -38.23 11.18
CA GLY A 393 -101.80 -37.34 10.42
C GLY A 393 -102.82 -38.10 9.56
N SER A 394 -102.43 -39.25 9.00
CA SER A 394 -103.32 -40.18 8.30
C SER A 394 -104.31 -40.83 9.26
N ASP A 395 -103.88 -41.26 10.44
CA ASP A 395 -104.75 -41.84 11.47
C ASP A 395 -105.73 -40.79 12.01
N ILE A 396 -105.30 -39.53 12.20
CA ILE A 396 -106.18 -38.40 12.51
C ILE A 396 -107.15 -38.13 11.36
N SER A 397 -106.71 -38.20 10.10
CA SER A 397 -107.59 -38.06 8.94
C SER A 397 -108.62 -39.19 8.90
N VAL A 398 -108.23 -40.44 9.16
CA VAL A 398 -109.13 -41.59 9.23
C VAL A 398 -110.13 -41.44 10.39
N ILE A 399 -109.69 -40.99 11.57
CA ILE A 399 -110.57 -40.68 12.72
C ILE A 399 -111.50 -39.50 12.41
N ALA A 400 -111.03 -38.47 11.71
CA ALA A 400 -111.86 -37.34 11.28
C ALA A 400 -112.88 -37.76 10.21
N THR A 401 -112.56 -38.77 9.39
CA THR A 401 -113.50 -39.35 8.42
C THR A 401 -114.50 -40.28 9.11
N ASP A 402 -114.08 -41.02 10.15
CA ASP A 402 -114.96 -41.85 10.99
C ASP A 402 -115.88 -41.02 11.90
N ASN A 403 -115.46 -39.82 12.31
CA ASN A 403 -116.32 -38.85 13.03
C ASN A 403 -117.28 -38.07 12.10
N SER A 404 -117.21 -38.29 10.79
CA SER A 404 -118.10 -37.65 9.81
C SER A 404 -119.24 -38.58 9.32
N ARG A 405 -119.44 -39.73 9.97
CA ARG A 405 -120.50 -40.70 9.68
C ARG A 405 -121.63 -40.71 10.69
#